data_AF-A0A925P2V8-F1
#
_entry.id   AF-A0A925P2V8-F1
#
_cell.length_a   1.000
_cell.length_b   1.000
_cell.length_c   1.000
_cell.angle_alpha   90.00
_cell.angle_beta   90.00
_cell.angle_gamma   90.00
#
_symmetry.space_group_name_H-M   'P 1'
#
loop_
_entity.id
_entity.type
_entity.pdbx_description
1 polymer ?
#
loop_
_entity_poly.entity_id
_entity_poly.type
_entity_poly.pdbx_seq_one_letter_code
_entity_poly.pdbx_strand_id
1 'polypeptide(L)'
;MARPPSFPVIVRVGSVAVRVYRQQRPAERTRAAREFFTVAWHDAGGARQTRQFADLEAARSEARLKAEALAAGRSEAAASLSMDDVALVSELRRIAGKTPPLAAMAEWAKCKTLCGEHLLTAAQAWADSKRATKSATVKEAVEAFLTAKRRAGVAMKSYEAFLPFLAADMGEAPISAITAPTVEDWIHERYGDEETETANPSTYNTGRKRCVALWRWARDKGLVADTVKTQADLIEPMREGSQRIGILTVETYARVLDLVRAEHPEFLAVAVLAGFAGLRRAELHEQSWEDIDLGRGLLRVTSAKKGTAAYRLVHLCPAAVEWLTACERQEKDEARGITPVSPAWGMDRVRTFAREAKLSCPENGFRHSFVSYRCAATGNVAETAQEAGNSAAVVHKHYRELVAKEDGATWFVLTPAAVAKIADAAGKVVAYA
;
A
#
# COMPACT_ATOMS: atom_id res chain seq x y z
N MET A 1 55.90 -5.18 86.45
CA MET A 1 54.58 -4.55 86.21
C MET A 1 54.79 -3.32 85.34
N ALA A 2 54.19 -3.28 84.13
CA ALA A 2 54.35 -2.18 83.19
C ALA A 2 53.58 -0.92 83.68
N ARG A 3 54.18 0.27 83.52
CA ARG A 3 53.52 1.55 83.85
C ARG A 3 52.21 1.68 83.05
N PRO A 4 51.10 2.12 83.65
CA PRO A 4 49.86 2.36 82.91
C PRO A 4 50.08 3.43 81.82
N PRO A 5 49.47 3.28 80.63
CA PRO A 5 49.66 4.22 79.53
C PRO A 5 49.22 5.62 79.94
N SER A 6 50.06 6.63 79.64
CA SER A 6 49.70 8.04 79.82
C SER A 6 48.65 8.43 78.78
N PHE A 7 47.56 9.06 79.24
CA PHE A 7 46.51 9.58 78.36
C PHE A 7 46.69 11.09 78.14
N PRO A 8 46.34 11.62 76.95
CA PRO A 8 45.76 10.91 75.81
C PRO A 8 46.77 10.00 75.09
N VAL A 9 46.31 8.82 74.67
CA VAL A 9 47.07 7.97 73.76
C VAL A 9 46.96 8.58 72.37
N ILE A 10 48.10 8.91 71.76
CA ILE A 10 48.15 9.51 70.42
C ILE A 10 48.47 8.41 69.42
N VAL A 11 47.53 8.14 68.50
CA VAL A 11 47.73 7.23 67.37
C VAL A 11 48.13 8.06 66.16
N ARG A 12 49.34 7.83 65.65
CA ARG A 12 49.90 8.55 64.50
C ARG A 12 50.00 7.65 63.28
N VAL A 13 49.60 8.17 62.12
CA VAL A 13 49.84 7.58 60.81
C VAL A 13 50.29 8.70 59.88
N GLY A 14 51.57 8.68 59.50
CA GLY A 14 52.19 9.81 58.79
C GLY A 14 52.16 11.10 59.62
N SER A 15 51.68 12.20 59.00
CA SER A 15 51.51 13.51 59.64
C SER A 15 50.19 13.65 60.43
N VAL A 16 49.29 12.66 60.35
CA VAL A 16 47.97 12.69 61.02
C VAL A 16 48.07 12.11 62.43
N ALA A 17 47.45 12.79 63.40
CA ALA A 17 47.38 12.35 64.79
C ALA A 17 45.94 12.33 65.31
N VAL A 18 45.46 11.15 65.70
CA VAL A 18 44.16 10.93 66.35
C VAL A 18 44.40 10.68 67.84
N ARG A 19 43.58 11.28 68.71
CA ARG A 19 43.77 11.22 70.18
C ARG A 19 42.70 10.36 70.83
N VAL A 20 43.12 9.48 71.73
CA VAL A 20 42.24 8.66 72.56
C VAL A 20 42.37 9.13 74.01
N TYR A 21 41.26 9.60 74.57
CA TYR A 21 41.16 10.08 75.95
C TYR A 21 40.53 9.00 76.82
N ARG A 22 41.06 8.80 78.03
CA ARG A 22 40.41 8.00 79.08
C ARG A 22 39.48 8.90 79.88
N GLN A 23 38.23 8.50 80.03
CA GLN A 23 37.23 9.24 80.78
C GLN A 23 36.52 8.29 81.75
N GLN A 24 36.20 8.81 82.93
CA GLN A 24 35.43 8.08 83.94
C GLN A 24 34.18 8.89 84.25
N ARG A 25 33.02 8.23 84.19
CA ARG A 25 31.77 8.77 84.72
C ARG A 25 31.61 8.24 86.16
N PRO A 26 31.47 9.12 87.16
CA PRO A 26 31.25 8.72 88.54
C PRO A 26 29.90 7.97 88.67
N ALA A 27 29.77 7.17 89.73
CA ALA A 27 28.52 6.48 90.02
C ALA A 27 27.44 7.49 90.44
N GLU A 28 26.24 7.34 89.93
CA GLU A 28 25.04 8.06 90.35
C GLU A 28 24.05 7.09 91.01
N ARG A 29 23.03 7.60 91.71
CA ARG A 29 22.07 6.81 92.52
C ARG A 29 21.40 5.65 91.76
N THR A 30 21.44 5.63 90.43
CA THR A 30 20.85 4.63 89.54
C THR A 30 21.84 4.00 88.55
N ARG A 31 23.14 4.36 88.54
CA ARG A 31 24.14 3.86 87.58
C ARG A 31 25.53 3.70 88.20
N ALA A 32 26.14 2.54 88.00
CA ALA A 32 27.51 2.27 88.44
C ALA A 32 28.54 3.15 87.70
N ALA A 33 29.67 3.42 88.35
CA ALA A 33 30.79 4.13 87.72
C ALA A 33 31.26 3.37 86.48
N ARG A 34 31.45 4.10 85.37
CA ARG A 34 31.89 3.50 84.11
C ARG A 34 33.08 4.24 83.53
N GLU A 35 34.11 3.47 83.21
CA GLU A 35 35.23 3.91 82.40
C GLU A 35 34.91 3.71 80.91
N PHE A 36 35.28 4.70 80.09
CA PHE A 36 35.17 4.63 78.64
C PHE A 36 36.27 5.48 77.99
N PHE A 37 36.51 5.21 76.72
CA PHE A 37 37.56 5.84 75.94
C PHE A 37 36.93 6.64 74.80
N THR A 38 37.32 7.91 74.67
CA THR A 38 36.82 8.80 73.63
C THR A 38 37.91 9.02 72.60
N VAL A 39 37.67 8.57 71.36
CA VAL A 39 38.51 8.87 70.19
C VAL A 39 38.07 10.22 69.63
N ALA A 40 39.00 11.14 69.41
CA ALA A 40 38.73 12.44 68.81
C ALA A 40 39.64 12.71 67.61
N TRP A 41 39.05 13.15 66.51
CA TRP A 41 39.73 13.54 65.27
C TRP A 41 39.06 14.76 64.64
N HIS A 42 39.70 15.37 63.65
CA HIS A 42 39.08 16.40 62.81
C HIS A 42 38.74 15.77 61.46
N ASP A 43 37.54 16.03 60.95
CA ASP A 43 37.15 15.63 59.59
C ASP A 43 37.84 16.51 58.53
N ALA A 44 37.61 16.20 57.25
CA ALA A 44 38.18 16.96 56.14
C ALA A 44 37.70 18.44 56.09
N GLY A 45 36.59 18.77 56.75
CA GLY A 45 36.08 20.13 56.91
C GLY A 45 36.64 20.86 58.15
N GLY A 46 37.52 20.23 58.92
CA GLY A 46 38.12 20.78 60.13
C GLY A 46 37.25 20.70 61.37
N ALA A 47 36.03 20.15 61.29
CA ALA A 47 35.16 20.00 62.45
C ALA A 47 35.62 18.84 63.33
N ARG A 48 35.56 19.05 64.65
CA ARG A 48 35.99 18.06 65.64
C ARG A 48 34.91 16.99 65.80
N GLN A 49 35.26 15.75 65.49
CA GLN A 49 34.42 14.57 65.68
C GLN A 49 34.90 13.76 66.88
N THR A 50 33.97 13.11 67.59
CA THR A 50 34.30 12.23 68.73
C THR A 50 33.45 10.96 68.74
N ARG A 51 34.05 9.83 69.15
CA ARG A 51 33.34 8.56 69.31
C ARG A 51 33.78 7.85 70.58
N GLN A 52 32.83 7.28 71.32
CA GLN A 52 33.06 6.62 72.61
C GLN A 52 33.12 5.11 72.47
N PHE A 53 34.02 4.48 73.22
CA PHE A 53 34.24 3.03 73.25
C PHE A 53 34.34 2.55 74.70
N ALA A 54 33.86 1.33 74.96
CA ALA A 54 33.96 0.71 76.28
C ALA A 54 35.36 0.14 76.56
N ASP A 55 36.13 -0.15 75.51
CA ASP A 55 37.41 -0.84 75.56
C ASP A 55 38.54 -0.02 74.90
N LEU A 56 39.75 -0.07 75.46
CA LEU A 56 40.89 0.71 75.00
C LEU A 56 41.44 0.20 73.66
N GLU A 57 41.48 -1.12 73.45
CA GLU A 57 41.98 -1.70 72.19
C GLU A 57 41.01 -1.42 71.04
N ALA A 58 39.71 -1.46 71.29
CA ALA A 58 38.69 -1.00 70.35
C ALA A 58 38.87 0.48 69.99
N ALA A 59 39.11 1.35 70.99
CA ALA A 59 39.35 2.77 70.76
C ALA A 59 40.65 3.03 69.97
N ARG A 60 41.72 2.26 70.23
CA ARG A 60 42.98 2.35 69.49
C ARG A 60 42.84 1.88 68.04
N SER A 61 42.11 0.78 67.83
CA SER A 61 41.85 0.23 66.50
C SER A 61 41.06 1.22 65.63
N GLU A 62 39.99 1.81 66.18
CA GLU A 62 39.24 2.86 65.48
C GLU A 62 40.12 4.10 65.22
N ALA A 63 40.90 4.54 66.22
CA ALA A 63 41.79 5.69 66.07
C ALA A 63 42.81 5.47 64.95
N ARG A 64 43.33 4.25 64.80
CA ARG A 64 44.23 3.87 63.71
C ARG A 64 43.53 3.86 62.36
N LEU A 65 42.34 3.25 62.26
CA LEU A 65 41.54 3.24 61.02
C LEU A 65 41.22 4.67 60.55
N LYS A 66 40.82 5.56 61.48
CA LYS A 66 40.56 6.97 61.14
C LYS A 66 41.85 7.71 60.75
N ALA A 67 42.97 7.46 61.42
CA ALA A 67 44.25 8.04 61.04
C ALA A 67 44.70 7.59 59.63
N GLU A 68 44.51 6.30 59.29
CA GLU A 68 44.81 5.75 57.96
C GLU A 68 43.88 6.32 56.88
N ALA A 69 42.59 6.45 57.16
CA ALA A 69 41.63 7.04 56.23
C ALA A 69 41.93 8.51 55.92
N LEU A 70 42.26 9.31 56.96
CA LEU A 70 42.64 10.71 56.83
C LEU A 70 43.99 10.89 56.12
N ALA A 71 44.98 10.03 56.42
CA ALA A 71 46.28 10.05 55.74
C ALA A 71 46.19 9.71 54.25
N ALA A 72 45.21 8.89 53.85
CA ALA A 72 44.98 8.49 52.47
C ALA A 72 44.16 9.50 51.64
N GLY A 73 43.79 10.67 52.19
CA GLY A 73 43.07 11.73 51.47
C GLY A 73 41.66 11.34 50.99
N ARG A 74 41.05 10.28 51.55
CA ARG A 74 39.71 9.84 51.16
C ARG A 74 38.66 10.68 51.90
N SER A 75 37.84 11.42 51.15
CA SER A 75 36.64 12.10 51.66
C SER A 75 35.59 11.07 52.13
N GLU A 76 34.90 11.36 53.24
CA GLU A 76 33.80 10.54 53.79
C GLU A 76 32.63 10.35 52.81
N ALA A 77 32.51 11.16 51.74
CA ALA A 77 31.48 11.02 50.71
C ALA A 77 31.58 9.70 49.92
N ALA A 78 32.78 9.10 49.81
CA ALA A 78 32.95 7.77 49.21
C ALA A 78 32.65 6.63 50.21
N ALA A 79 32.54 6.93 51.51
CA ALA A 79 32.25 5.97 52.57
C ALA A 79 30.76 5.92 52.96
N SER A 80 29.91 6.75 52.34
CA SER A 80 28.48 6.84 52.64
C SER A 80 27.56 6.26 51.55
N LEU A 81 28.09 5.54 50.55
CA LEU A 81 27.22 4.79 49.64
C LEU A 81 26.59 3.64 50.43
N SER A 82 25.27 3.64 50.53
CA SER A 82 24.55 2.49 51.07
C SER A 82 24.83 1.25 50.22
N MET A 83 24.63 0.05 50.78
CA MET A 83 24.69 -1.18 49.99
C MET A 83 23.75 -1.13 48.77
N ASP A 84 22.64 -0.41 48.90
CA ASP A 84 21.66 -0.20 47.83
C ASP A 84 22.20 0.70 46.71
N ASP A 85 22.96 1.75 47.04
CA ASP A 85 23.59 2.62 46.04
C ASP A 85 24.67 1.87 45.24
N VAL A 86 25.44 1.01 45.92
CA VAL A 86 26.45 0.17 45.27
C VAL A 86 25.78 -0.86 44.36
N ALA A 87 24.68 -1.47 44.80
CA ALA A 87 23.89 -2.41 44.01
C ALA A 87 23.28 -1.72 42.77
N LEU A 88 22.71 -0.52 42.94
CA LEU A 88 22.15 0.28 41.86
C LEU A 88 23.20 0.66 40.81
N VAL A 89 24.35 1.18 41.24
CA VAL A 89 25.43 1.55 40.31
C VAL A 89 26.00 0.33 39.58
N SER A 90 26.06 -0.82 40.26
CA SER A 90 26.49 -2.08 39.64
C SER A 90 25.50 -2.54 38.59
N GLU A 91 24.20 -2.46 38.87
CA GLU A 91 23.14 -2.84 37.93
C GLU A 91 23.09 -1.88 36.72
N LEU A 92 23.23 -0.57 36.94
CA LEU A 92 23.32 0.41 35.85
C LEU A 92 24.49 0.13 34.91
N ARG A 93 25.67 -0.22 35.46
CA ARG A 93 26.84 -0.61 34.65
C ARG A 93 26.61 -1.92 33.91
N ARG A 94 25.92 -2.89 34.54
CA ARG A 94 25.55 -4.16 33.91
C ARG A 94 24.64 -3.94 32.71
N ILE A 95 23.63 -3.08 32.83
CA ILE A 95 22.67 -2.75 31.76
C ILE A 95 23.35 -1.93 30.65
N ALA A 96 24.13 -0.91 31.01
CA ALA A 96 24.77 -0.02 30.03
C ALA A 96 25.98 -0.66 29.32
N GLY A 97 26.53 -1.76 29.86
CA GLY A 97 27.64 -2.50 29.27
C GLY A 97 28.92 -1.66 29.17
N LYS A 98 29.42 -1.47 27.95
CA LYS A 98 30.62 -0.64 27.68
C LYS A 98 30.32 0.86 27.68
N THR A 99 29.05 1.25 27.62
CA THR A 99 28.64 2.65 27.56
C THR A 99 28.56 3.23 28.97
N PRO A 100 29.15 4.41 29.25
CA PRO A 100 28.99 5.07 30.53
C PRO A 100 27.50 5.33 30.85
N PRO A 101 27.00 5.05 32.08
CA PRO A 101 25.57 5.17 32.40
C PRO A 101 24.97 6.54 32.09
N LEU A 102 25.71 7.63 32.32
CA LEU A 102 25.27 8.98 32.00
C LEU A 102 25.07 9.18 30.49
N ALA A 103 25.95 8.63 29.66
CA ALA A 103 25.83 8.70 28.20
C ALA A 103 24.63 7.89 27.70
N ALA A 104 24.41 6.69 28.27
CA ALA A 104 23.24 5.86 27.96
C ALA A 104 21.92 6.57 28.32
N MET A 105 21.87 7.25 29.47
CA MET A 105 20.69 8.04 29.86
C MET A 105 20.49 9.28 28.98
N ALA A 106 21.57 9.94 28.55
CA ALA A 106 21.48 11.06 27.62
C ALA A 106 20.94 10.64 26.24
N GLU A 107 21.36 9.47 25.74
CA GLU A 107 20.81 8.89 24.51
C GLU A 107 19.34 8.49 24.68
N TRP A 108 19.00 7.78 25.76
CA TRP A 108 17.61 7.45 26.08
C TRP A 108 16.71 8.69 26.14
N ALA A 109 17.17 9.77 26.77
CA ALA A 109 16.42 11.02 26.86
C ALA A 109 16.14 11.62 25.48
N LYS A 110 17.15 11.68 24.59
CA LYS A 110 16.98 12.13 23.19
C LYS A 110 15.99 11.25 22.43
N CYS A 111 16.12 9.94 22.58
CA CYS A 111 15.23 8.97 21.99
C CYS A 111 13.78 9.12 22.48
N LYS A 112 13.57 9.43 23.76
CA LYS A 112 12.25 9.75 24.32
C LYS A 112 11.67 11.05 23.79
N THR A 113 12.48 12.08 23.52
CA THR A 113 12.00 13.31 22.86
C THR A 113 11.53 13.05 21.43
N LEU A 114 12.21 12.14 20.70
CA LEU A 114 11.86 11.80 19.32
C LEU A 114 10.66 10.85 19.21
N CYS A 115 10.60 9.83 20.08
CA CYS A 115 9.66 8.72 19.92
C CYS A 115 8.57 8.65 20.99
N GLY A 116 8.60 9.51 22.01
CA GLY A 116 7.63 9.52 23.10
C GLY A 116 7.55 8.19 23.85
N GLU A 117 6.34 7.65 24.04
CA GLU A 117 6.11 6.34 24.65
C GLU A 117 6.44 5.16 23.71
N HIS A 118 6.61 5.42 22.41
CA HIS A 118 6.80 4.38 21.39
C HIS A 118 8.26 4.03 21.10
N LEU A 119 9.21 4.47 21.95
CA LEU A 119 10.64 4.23 21.72
C LEU A 119 10.97 2.74 21.47
N LEU A 120 10.47 1.85 22.32
CA LEU A 120 10.71 0.41 22.17
C LEU A 120 10.08 -0.13 20.88
N THR A 121 8.85 0.27 20.57
CA THR A 121 8.15 -0.14 19.34
C THR A 121 8.87 0.35 18.09
N ALA A 122 9.39 1.58 18.09
CA ALA A 122 10.14 2.16 16.97
C ALA A 122 11.50 1.46 16.77
N ALA A 123 12.21 1.18 17.87
CA ALA A 123 13.46 0.42 17.82
C ALA A 123 13.24 -1.01 17.31
N GLN A 124 12.16 -1.66 17.74
CA GLN A 124 11.77 -2.99 17.27
C GLN A 124 11.43 -2.98 15.78
N ALA A 125 10.61 -2.02 15.32
CA ALA A 125 10.28 -1.88 13.90
C ALA A 125 11.52 -1.63 13.04
N TRP A 126 12.47 -0.82 13.51
CA TRP A 126 13.74 -0.61 12.81
C TRP A 126 14.59 -1.89 12.77
N ALA A 127 14.68 -2.64 13.88
CA ALA A 127 15.38 -3.91 13.93
C ALA A 127 14.74 -4.96 12.99
N ASP A 128 13.41 -5.01 12.93
CA ASP A 128 12.67 -5.90 12.03
C ASP A 128 12.81 -5.48 10.56
N SER A 129 12.88 -4.18 10.26
CA SER A 129 13.23 -3.69 8.93
C SER A 129 14.65 -4.08 8.48
N LYS A 130 15.54 -4.39 9.45
CA LYS A 130 16.90 -4.87 9.25
C LYS A 130 17.04 -6.40 9.34
N ARG A 131 15.96 -7.16 9.60
CA ARG A 131 16.03 -8.62 9.47
C ARG A 131 16.48 -8.96 8.06
N ALA A 132 17.42 -9.90 7.96
CA ALA A 132 18.00 -10.32 6.70
C ALA A 132 16.88 -10.65 5.71
N THR A 133 16.75 -9.82 4.68
CA THR A 133 15.91 -10.12 3.54
C THR A 133 16.48 -11.35 2.87
N LYS A 134 15.63 -12.32 2.54
CA LYS A 134 16.08 -13.44 1.70
C LYS A 134 16.55 -12.84 0.38
N SER A 135 17.80 -13.11 0.02
CA SER A 135 18.34 -12.65 -1.26
C SER A 135 17.51 -13.29 -2.37
N ALA A 136 16.90 -12.45 -3.20
CA ALA A 136 16.21 -12.86 -4.40
C ALA A 136 16.43 -11.78 -5.47
N THR A 137 16.65 -12.22 -6.70
CA THR A 137 16.72 -11.31 -7.85
C THR A 137 15.30 -10.87 -8.25
N VAL A 138 15.18 -9.79 -9.03
CA VAL A 138 13.89 -9.35 -9.58
C VAL A 138 13.25 -10.47 -10.40
N LYS A 139 14.05 -11.20 -11.18
CA LYS A 139 13.57 -12.32 -12.00
C LYS A 139 12.94 -13.43 -11.16
N GLU A 140 13.65 -13.88 -10.12
CA GLU A 140 13.15 -14.92 -9.21
C GLU A 140 11.86 -14.48 -8.51
N ALA A 141 11.81 -13.22 -8.05
CA ALA A 141 10.64 -12.66 -7.40
C ALA A 141 9.44 -12.57 -8.34
N VAL A 142 9.64 -12.15 -9.60
CA VAL A 142 8.60 -12.10 -10.63
C VAL A 142 8.05 -13.49 -10.92
N GLU A 143 8.91 -14.49 -11.16
CA GLU A 143 8.50 -15.86 -11.46
C GLU A 143 7.69 -16.48 -10.31
N ALA A 144 8.17 -16.32 -9.08
CA ALA A 144 7.48 -16.80 -7.88
C ALA A 144 6.15 -16.06 -7.64
N PHE A 145 6.10 -14.75 -7.88
CA PHE A 145 4.89 -13.95 -7.78
C PHE A 145 3.83 -14.36 -8.81
N LEU A 146 4.20 -14.49 -10.08
CA LEU A 146 3.29 -14.90 -11.14
C LEU A 146 2.73 -16.30 -10.87
N THR A 147 3.57 -17.23 -10.41
CA THR A 147 3.15 -18.57 -9.99
C THR A 147 2.13 -18.51 -8.84
N ALA A 148 2.39 -17.67 -7.82
CA ALA A 148 1.48 -17.48 -6.70
C ALA A 148 0.13 -16.89 -7.14
N LYS A 149 0.12 -15.91 -8.06
CA LYS A 149 -1.11 -15.30 -8.58
C LYS A 149 -1.93 -16.27 -9.44
N ARG A 150 -1.29 -17.11 -10.25
CA ARG A 150 -1.96 -18.18 -11.01
C ARG A 150 -2.65 -19.17 -10.07
N ARG A 151 -1.94 -19.65 -9.04
CA ARG A 151 -2.52 -20.55 -8.02
C ARG A 151 -3.70 -19.93 -7.28
N ALA A 152 -3.67 -18.62 -7.07
CA ALA A 152 -4.77 -17.88 -6.44
C ALA A 152 -5.95 -17.56 -7.38
N GLY A 153 -5.91 -17.99 -8.65
CA GLY A 153 -6.98 -17.74 -9.62
C GLY A 153 -7.17 -16.26 -9.96
N VAL A 154 -6.12 -15.44 -9.88
CA VAL A 154 -6.16 -14.01 -10.22
C VAL A 154 -6.02 -13.84 -11.73
N ALA A 155 -6.71 -12.85 -12.31
CA ALA A 155 -6.58 -12.52 -13.73
C ALA A 155 -5.14 -12.11 -14.08
N MET A 156 -4.51 -12.88 -14.98
CA MET A 156 -3.06 -12.78 -15.24
C MET A 156 -2.67 -11.82 -16.36
N LYS A 157 -3.57 -11.55 -17.32
CA LYS A 157 -3.29 -10.76 -18.53
C LYS A 157 -2.49 -9.48 -18.28
N SER A 158 -2.87 -8.70 -17.26
CA SER A 158 -2.20 -7.45 -16.94
C SER A 158 -0.85 -7.62 -16.22
N TYR A 159 -0.61 -8.74 -15.54
CA TYR A 159 0.69 -9.01 -14.95
C TYR A 159 1.67 -9.53 -16.01
N GLU A 160 1.19 -10.41 -16.89
CA GLU A 160 1.97 -11.00 -17.99
C GLU A 160 2.35 -9.97 -19.05
N ALA A 161 1.57 -8.88 -19.19
CA ALA A 161 1.90 -7.77 -20.09
C ALA A 161 3.01 -6.82 -19.56
N PHE A 162 3.40 -6.90 -18.28
CA PHE A 162 4.32 -5.92 -17.67
C PHE A 162 5.50 -6.57 -16.93
N LEU A 163 5.23 -7.54 -16.04
CA LEU A 163 6.27 -8.08 -15.17
C LEU A 163 7.36 -8.91 -15.89
N PRO A 164 7.08 -9.65 -16.98
CA PRO A 164 8.13 -10.31 -17.74
C PRO A 164 9.16 -9.34 -18.32
N PHE A 165 8.73 -8.13 -18.71
CA PHE A 165 9.64 -7.11 -19.21
C PHE A 165 10.50 -6.51 -18.09
N LEU A 166 9.91 -6.26 -16.93
CA LEU A 166 10.67 -5.88 -15.74
C LEU A 166 11.75 -6.92 -15.41
N ALA A 167 11.39 -8.22 -15.46
CA ALA A 167 12.34 -9.30 -15.24
C ALA A 167 13.41 -9.41 -16.36
N ALA A 168 13.10 -9.01 -17.58
CA ALA A 168 14.08 -8.98 -18.67
C ALA A 168 15.08 -7.83 -18.49
N ASP A 169 14.59 -6.64 -18.13
CA ASP A 169 15.38 -5.41 -18.13
C ASP A 169 16.22 -5.25 -16.83
N MET A 170 15.72 -5.72 -15.68
CA MET A 170 16.40 -5.60 -14.37
C MET A 170 16.46 -6.92 -13.58
N GLY A 171 16.34 -8.05 -14.27
CA GLY A 171 16.17 -9.38 -13.68
C GLY A 171 17.25 -9.82 -12.70
N GLU A 172 18.51 -9.49 -12.97
CA GLU A 172 19.68 -9.93 -12.19
C GLU A 172 19.89 -9.10 -10.92
N ALA A 173 19.29 -7.91 -10.84
CA ALA A 173 19.43 -7.05 -9.68
C ALA A 173 18.68 -7.63 -8.47
N PRO A 174 19.20 -7.48 -7.24
CA PRO A 174 18.45 -7.84 -6.04
C PRO A 174 17.18 -7.00 -5.91
N ILE A 175 16.01 -7.63 -5.72
CA ILE A 175 14.73 -6.89 -5.60
C ILE A 175 14.73 -5.90 -4.42
N SER A 176 15.50 -6.20 -3.37
CA SER A 176 15.69 -5.35 -2.19
C SER A 176 16.51 -4.08 -2.47
N ALA A 177 17.28 -4.04 -3.55
CA ALA A 177 18.13 -2.91 -3.92
C ALA A 177 17.46 -1.93 -4.90
N ILE A 178 16.35 -2.34 -5.53
CA ILE A 178 15.63 -1.52 -6.50
C ILE A 178 14.88 -0.39 -5.79
N THR A 179 15.10 0.84 -6.26
CA THR A 179 14.51 2.06 -5.70
C THR A 179 13.28 2.53 -6.47
N ALA A 180 12.49 3.43 -5.86
CA ALA A 180 11.32 4.01 -6.53
C ALA A 180 11.68 4.74 -7.84
N PRO A 181 12.71 5.61 -7.88
CA PRO A 181 13.13 6.27 -9.13
C PRO A 181 13.51 5.26 -10.22
N THR A 182 14.24 4.19 -9.88
CA THR A 182 14.64 3.16 -10.86
C THR A 182 13.43 2.50 -11.54
N VAL A 183 12.36 2.20 -10.79
CA VAL A 183 11.15 1.60 -11.36
C VAL A 183 10.36 2.63 -12.15
N GLU A 184 10.30 3.87 -11.68
CA GLU A 184 9.61 4.97 -12.36
C GLU A 184 10.25 5.29 -13.72
N ASP A 185 11.57 5.49 -13.74
CA ASP A 185 12.35 5.73 -14.96
C ASP A 185 12.16 4.58 -15.95
N TRP A 186 12.20 3.33 -15.47
CA TRP A 186 11.95 2.16 -16.31
C TRP A 186 10.55 2.16 -16.95
N ILE A 187 9.50 2.55 -16.22
CA ILE A 187 8.15 2.65 -16.80
C ILE A 187 8.11 3.74 -17.87
N HIS A 188 8.75 4.89 -17.62
CA HIS A 188 8.83 6.00 -18.57
C HIS A 188 9.61 5.64 -19.82
N GLU A 189 10.77 5.02 -19.69
CA GLU A 189 11.61 4.61 -20.82
C GLU A 189 10.89 3.55 -21.67
N ARG A 190 10.26 2.57 -21.03
CA ARG A 190 9.66 1.44 -21.74
C ARG A 190 8.33 1.75 -22.41
N TYR A 191 7.51 2.58 -21.78
CA TYR A 191 6.13 2.87 -22.21
C TYR A 191 5.92 4.33 -22.59
N GLY A 192 7.00 5.11 -22.60
CA GLY A 192 7.06 6.47 -23.11
C GLY A 192 6.82 6.52 -24.60
N ASP A 193 6.19 7.58 -25.04
CA ASP A 193 6.13 7.96 -26.44
C ASP A 193 7.45 8.64 -26.84
N GLU A 194 8.00 8.30 -28.00
CA GLU A 194 9.32 8.76 -28.46
C GLU A 194 9.38 10.30 -28.63
N GLU A 195 8.25 10.94 -28.91
CA GLU A 195 8.19 12.39 -29.17
C GLU A 195 7.94 13.18 -27.89
N THR A 196 7.10 12.67 -27.00
CA THR A 196 6.73 13.36 -25.75
C THR A 196 7.58 12.96 -24.55
N GLU A 197 8.38 11.90 -24.66
CA GLU A 197 9.17 11.27 -23.58
C GLU A 197 8.32 10.91 -22.35
N THR A 198 7.00 10.80 -22.53
CA THR A 198 6.06 10.52 -21.43
C THR A 198 5.19 9.32 -21.77
N ALA A 199 4.98 8.46 -20.77
CA ALA A 199 4.10 7.32 -20.93
C ALA A 199 2.63 7.76 -20.91
N ASN A 200 1.78 7.07 -21.65
CA ASN A 200 0.34 7.26 -21.52
C ASN A 200 -0.08 7.05 -20.04
N PRO A 201 -0.78 8.00 -19.39
CA PRO A 201 -1.08 7.93 -17.95
C PRO A 201 -1.75 6.63 -17.51
N SER A 202 -2.64 6.05 -18.32
CA SER A 202 -3.33 4.79 -18.01
C SER A 202 -2.39 3.59 -18.05
N THR A 203 -1.50 3.55 -19.04
CA THR A 203 -0.46 2.53 -19.18
C THR A 203 0.54 2.61 -18.03
N TYR A 204 1.04 3.81 -17.73
CA TYR A 204 1.91 4.08 -16.60
C TYR A 204 1.28 3.61 -15.28
N ASN A 205 0.06 4.06 -15.01
CA ASN A 205 -0.67 3.71 -13.78
C ASN A 205 -0.92 2.20 -13.68
N THR A 206 -1.12 1.52 -14.80
CA THR A 206 -1.26 0.07 -14.84
C THR A 206 0.05 -0.62 -14.49
N GLY A 207 1.17 -0.26 -15.14
CA GLY A 207 2.50 -0.79 -14.84
C GLY A 207 2.89 -0.56 -13.37
N ARG A 208 2.74 0.68 -12.89
CA ARG A 208 2.93 1.06 -11.48
C ARG A 208 2.14 0.15 -10.53
N LYS A 209 0.84 -0.07 -10.79
CA LYS A 209 0.01 -0.96 -9.95
C LYS A 209 0.54 -2.40 -9.92
N ARG A 210 1.13 -2.91 -11.02
CA ARG A 210 1.74 -4.25 -11.05
C ARG A 210 3.03 -4.30 -10.26
N CYS A 211 3.90 -3.28 -10.36
CA CYS A 211 5.09 -3.18 -9.53
C CYS A 211 4.72 -3.07 -8.04
N VAL A 212 3.77 -2.22 -7.67
CA VAL A 212 3.27 -2.13 -6.28
C VAL A 212 2.79 -3.50 -5.77
N ALA A 213 2.02 -4.23 -6.58
CA ALA A 213 1.53 -5.54 -6.20
C ALA A 213 2.67 -6.57 -6.00
N LEU A 214 3.69 -6.53 -6.85
CA LEU A 214 4.88 -7.38 -6.74
C LEU A 214 5.68 -7.05 -5.48
N TRP A 215 6.00 -5.77 -5.23
CA TRP A 215 6.82 -5.36 -4.08
C TRP A 215 6.13 -5.60 -2.75
N ARG A 216 4.81 -5.35 -2.66
CA ARG A 216 4.04 -5.70 -1.45
C ARG A 216 4.06 -7.20 -1.17
N TRP A 217 3.89 -8.01 -2.21
CA TRP A 217 4.02 -9.46 -2.07
C TRP A 217 5.44 -9.88 -1.68
N ALA A 218 6.47 -9.25 -2.27
CA ALA A 218 7.87 -9.50 -1.93
C ALA A 218 8.15 -9.19 -0.46
N ARG A 219 7.57 -8.10 0.07
CA ARG A 219 7.63 -7.75 1.50
C ARG A 219 6.98 -8.83 2.36
N ASP A 220 5.77 -9.25 2.02
CA ASP A 220 5.05 -10.30 2.75
C ASP A 220 5.78 -11.66 2.72
N LYS A 221 6.71 -11.85 1.76
CA LYS A 221 7.60 -13.02 1.66
C LYS A 221 8.98 -12.82 2.29
N GLY A 222 9.27 -11.64 2.85
CA GLY A 222 10.55 -11.30 3.45
C GLY A 222 11.69 -11.16 2.42
N LEU A 223 11.38 -10.84 1.16
CA LEU A 223 12.35 -10.59 0.09
C LEU A 223 12.82 -9.12 0.05
N VAL A 224 12.03 -8.22 0.64
CA VAL A 224 12.38 -6.81 0.84
C VAL A 224 12.09 -6.43 2.30
N ALA A 225 12.67 -5.31 2.76
CA ALA A 225 12.55 -4.87 4.15
C ALA A 225 11.07 -4.72 4.58
N ASP A 226 10.76 -5.21 5.79
CA ASP A 226 9.42 -5.12 6.36
C ASP A 226 9.15 -3.68 6.85
N THR A 227 8.73 -2.86 5.90
CA THR A 227 8.48 -1.43 6.06
C THR A 227 7.03 -1.11 5.72
N VAL A 228 6.51 -0.01 6.29
CA VAL A 228 5.13 0.43 6.09
C VAL A 228 4.82 0.64 4.60
N LYS A 229 5.76 1.24 3.86
CA LYS A 229 5.67 1.46 2.41
C LYS A 229 6.89 0.84 1.72
N THR A 230 6.66 0.07 0.67
CA THR A 230 7.72 -0.41 -0.22
C THR A 230 8.20 0.68 -1.17
N GLN A 231 9.33 0.49 -1.84
CA GLN A 231 9.81 1.45 -2.85
C GLN A 231 8.78 1.69 -3.95
N ALA A 232 8.12 0.66 -4.46
CA ALA A 232 7.06 0.82 -5.46
C ALA A 232 5.83 1.60 -4.94
N ASP A 233 5.56 1.59 -3.62
CA ASP A 233 4.47 2.38 -3.01
C ASP A 233 4.73 3.89 -3.04
N LEU A 234 6.00 4.30 -3.20
CA LEU A 234 6.41 5.71 -3.24
C LEU A 234 6.23 6.36 -4.61
N ILE A 235 6.14 5.56 -5.68
CA ILE A 235 5.90 6.06 -7.03
C ILE A 235 4.54 6.75 -7.04
N GLU A 236 4.42 7.96 -7.59
CA GLU A 236 3.12 8.66 -7.65
C GLU A 236 2.32 8.23 -8.88
N PRO A 237 0.97 8.20 -8.84
CA PRO A 237 0.18 7.95 -10.03
C PRO A 237 0.17 9.18 -10.96
N MET A 238 0.26 8.96 -12.27
CA MET A 238 0.04 10.02 -13.25
C MET A 238 -1.45 10.42 -13.29
N ARG A 239 -1.71 11.71 -13.46
CA ARG A 239 -3.06 12.22 -13.66
C ARG A 239 -3.58 11.81 -15.03
N GLU A 240 -4.68 11.08 -15.05
CA GLU A 240 -5.41 10.79 -16.28
C GLU A 240 -6.30 11.99 -16.63
N GLY A 241 -6.05 12.60 -17.79
CA GLY A 241 -6.91 13.66 -18.32
C GLY A 241 -8.31 13.13 -18.67
N SER A 242 -9.33 14.00 -18.63
CA SER A 242 -10.66 13.65 -19.13
C SER A 242 -10.62 13.58 -20.66
N GLN A 243 -10.55 12.38 -21.22
CA GLN A 243 -10.73 12.20 -22.66
C GLN A 243 -12.22 12.37 -22.99
N ARG A 244 -12.53 13.14 -24.05
CA ARG A 244 -13.90 13.19 -24.59
C ARG A 244 -14.31 11.78 -25.01
N ILE A 245 -15.53 11.39 -24.66
CA ILE A 245 -16.04 10.05 -24.90
C ILE A 245 -16.46 10.02 -26.37
N GLY A 246 -15.74 9.26 -27.18
CA GLY A 246 -16.13 9.08 -28.57
C GLY A 246 -17.43 8.27 -28.68
N ILE A 247 -18.42 8.83 -29.37
CA ILE A 247 -19.70 8.19 -29.71
C ILE A 247 -19.90 8.17 -31.23
N LEU A 248 -20.68 7.22 -31.73
CA LEU A 248 -21.26 7.27 -33.07
C LEU A 248 -22.45 8.25 -33.08
N THR A 249 -22.56 9.05 -34.14
CA THR A 249 -23.79 9.81 -34.44
C THR A 249 -24.91 8.87 -34.89
N VAL A 250 -26.17 9.31 -34.80
CA VAL A 250 -27.33 8.59 -35.34
C VAL A 250 -27.10 8.22 -36.81
N GLU A 251 -26.64 9.17 -37.62
CA GLU A 251 -26.33 8.95 -39.04
C GLU A 251 -25.21 7.92 -39.23
N THR A 252 -24.12 8.03 -38.46
CA THR A 252 -23.00 7.07 -38.56
C THR A 252 -23.46 5.67 -38.22
N TYR A 253 -24.25 5.49 -37.17
CA TYR A 253 -24.73 4.17 -36.78
C TYR A 253 -25.71 3.59 -37.81
N ALA A 254 -26.60 4.42 -38.37
CA ALA A 254 -27.46 4.01 -39.48
C ALA A 254 -26.63 3.51 -40.68
N ARG A 255 -25.56 4.24 -41.05
CA ARG A 255 -24.65 3.83 -42.14
C ARG A 255 -23.88 2.54 -41.82
N VAL A 256 -23.51 2.32 -40.55
CA VAL A 256 -22.91 1.04 -40.13
C VAL A 256 -23.91 -0.11 -40.27
N LEU A 257 -25.16 0.08 -39.81
CA LEU A 257 -26.20 -0.94 -39.94
C LEU A 257 -26.48 -1.29 -41.40
N ASP A 258 -26.53 -0.28 -42.27
CA ASP A 258 -26.75 -0.47 -43.71
C ASP A 258 -25.59 -1.23 -44.37
N LEU A 259 -24.35 -0.80 -44.10
CA LEU A 259 -23.13 -1.44 -44.59
C LEU A 259 -23.08 -2.92 -44.17
N VAL A 260 -23.24 -3.18 -42.87
CA VAL A 260 -23.16 -4.55 -42.35
C VAL A 260 -24.30 -5.41 -42.90
N ARG A 261 -25.52 -4.88 -43.02
CA ARG A 261 -26.63 -5.61 -43.65
C ARG A 261 -26.32 -5.98 -45.11
N ALA A 262 -25.76 -5.05 -45.88
CA ALA A 262 -25.55 -5.23 -47.32
C ALA A 262 -24.35 -6.11 -47.66
N GLU A 263 -23.24 -5.96 -46.93
CA GLU A 263 -21.96 -6.58 -47.29
C GLU A 263 -21.51 -7.68 -46.34
N HIS A 264 -21.99 -7.65 -45.08
CA HIS A 264 -21.52 -8.52 -44.00
C HIS A 264 -22.66 -9.00 -43.08
N PRO A 265 -23.74 -9.59 -43.63
CA PRO A 265 -24.95 -9.92 -42.88
C PRO A 265 -24.71 -10.86 -41.69
N GLU A 266 -23.65 -11.67 -41.74
CA GLU A 266 -23.22 -12.57 -40.66
C GLU A 266 -22.79 -11.83 -39.38
N PHE A 267 -22.49 -10.53 -39.47
CA PHE A 267 -22.16 -9.66 -38.33
C PHE A 267 -23.28 -8.68 -37.95
N LEU A 268 -24.45 -8.76 -38.60
CA LEU A 268 -25.53 -7.79 -38.37
C LEU A 268 -26.04 -7.84 -36.94
N ALA A 269 -26.28 -9.03 -36.39
CA ALA A 269 -26.69 -9.21 -35.00
C ALA A 269 -25.69 -8.60 -34.01
N VAL A 270 -24.39 -8.64 -34.33
CA VAL A 270 -23.31 -8.05 -33.53
C VAL A 270 -23.44 -6.53 -33.50
N ALA A 271 -23.60 -5.89 -34.66
CA ALA A 271 -23.76 -4.43 -34.76
C ALA A 271 -25.04 -3.93 -34.06
N VAL A 272 -26.12 -4.72 -34.15
CA VAL A 272 -27.42 -4.43 -33.53
C VAL A 272 -27.31 -4.51 -32.00
N LEU A 273 -26.82 -5.62 -31.44
CA LEU A 273 -26.69 -5.75 -29.98
C LEU A 273 -25.65 -4.77 -29.40
N ALA A 274 -24.58 -4.47 -30.12
CA ALA A 274 -23.59 -3.50 -29.67
C ALA A 274 -24.18 -2.08 -29.52
N GLY A 275 -24.99 -1.63 -30.49
CA GLY A 275 -25.54 -0.27 -30.50
C GLY A 275 -26.91 -0.10 -29.83
N PHE A 276 -27.77 -1.12 -29.86
CA PHE A 276 -29.10 -1.05 -29.24
C PHE A 276 -29.18 -1.68 -27.84
N ALA A 277 -28.25 -2.55 -27.46
CA ALA A 277 -28.21 -3.17 -26.13
C ALA A 277 -26.94 -2.83 -25.33
N GLY A 278 -25.99 -2.12 -25.94
CA GLY A 278 -24.80 -1.57 -25.26
C GLY A 278 -23.91 -2.61 -24.61
N LEU A 279 -23.90 -3.85 -25.10
CA LEU A 279 -23.09 -4.94 -24.49
C LEU A 279 -21.60 -4.61 -24.50
N ARG A 280 -20.87 -5.11 -23.50
CA ARG A 280 -19.40 -5.10 -23.57
C ARG A 280 -18.95 -6.05 -24.67
N ARG A 281 -17.83 -5.74 -25.32
CA ARG A 281 -17.22 -6.63 -26.32
C ARG A 281 -17.15 -8.09 -25.85
N ALA A 282 -16.64 -8.33 -24.64
CA ALA A 282 -16.51 -9.68 -24.10
C ALA A 282 -17.87 -10.36 -23.86
N GLU A 283 -18.86 -9.61 -23.36
CA GLU A 283 -20.23 -10.12 -23.16
C GLU A 283 -20.87 -10.49 -24.50
N LEU A 284 -20.71 -9.63 -25.51
CA LEU A 284 -21.21 -9.84 -26.86
C LEU A 284 -20.62 -11.09 -27.53
N HIS A 285 -19.33 -11.36 -27.30
CA HIS A 285 -18.63 -12.54 -27.84
C HIS A 285 -19.02 -13.85 -27.15
N GLU A 286 -19.61 -13.77 -25.96
CA GLU A 286 -20.08 -14.93 -25.22
C GLU A 286 -21.59 -15.17 -25.41
N GLN A 287 -22.30 -14.20 -25.98
CA GLN A 287 -23.75 -14.21 -26.16
C GLN A 287 -24.21 -15.28 -27.16
N SER A 288 -25.31 -15.95 -26.83
CA SER A 288 -25.98 -16.93 -27.69
C SER A 288 -27.41 -16.52 -28.04
N TRP A 289 -27.98 -17.12 -29.08
CA TRP A 289 -29.35 -16.83 -29.52
C TRP A 289 -30.42 -17.30 -28.51
N GLU A 290 -30.11 -18.31 -27.69
CA GLU A 290 -30.98 -18.83 -26.61
C GLU A 290 -31.16 -17.84 -25.45
N ASP A 291 -30.31 -16.82 -25.39
CA ASP A 291 -30.42 -15.72 -24.44
C ASP A 291 -31.29 -14.56 -24.95
N ILE A 292 -31.77 -14.64 -26.20
CA ILE A 292 -32.57 -13.60 -26.85
C ILE A 292 -34.01 -14.09 -27.01
N ASP A 293 -34.92 -13.47 -26.28
CA ASP A 293 -36.36 -13.64 -26.45
C ASP A 293 -36.90 -12.49 -27.30
N LEU A 294 -36.96 -12.69 -28.62
CA LEU A 294 -37.46 -11.68 -29.56
C LEU A 294 -38.96 -11.42 -29.37
N GLY A 295 -39.74 -12.40 -28.92
CA GLY A 295 -41.18 -12.24 -28.70
C GLY A 295 -41.48 -11.30 -27.53
N ARG A 296 -40.64 -11.34 -26.49
CA ARG A 296 -40.73 -10.43 -25.34
C ARG A 296 -39.83 -9.20 -25.46
N GLY A 297 -38.97 -9.14 -26.48
CA GLY A 297 -37.96 -8.08 -26.63
C GLY A 297 -36.95 -8.08 -25.48
N LEU A 298 -36.51 -9.24 -25.02
CA LEU A 298 -35.60 -9.37 -23.88
C LEU A 298 -34.29 -10.04 -24.27
N LEU A 299 -33.19 -9.45 -23.84
CA LEU A 299 -31.86 -10.05 -23.90
C LEU A 299 -31.39 -10.36 -22.47
N ARG A 300 -31.02 -11.62 -22.22
CA ARG A 300 -30.42 -12.05 -20.97
C ARG A 300 -28.90 -12.07 -21.10
N VAL A 301 -28.23 -11.18 -20.38
CA VAL A 301 -26.77 -11.21 -20.30
C VAL A 301 -26.39 -12.16 -19.17
N THR A 302 -25.87 -13.33 -19.54
CA THR A 302 -25.58 -14.45 -18.64
C THR A 302 -24.11 -14.54 -18.22
N SER A 303 -23.23 -13.83 -18.93
CA SER A 303 -21.85 -13.66 -18.55
C SER A 303 -21.55 -12.19 -18.27
N ALA A 304 -20.96 -11.91 -17.11
CA ALA A 304 -20.39 -10.60 -16.84
C ALA A 304 -19.08 -10.69 -16.09
N LYS A 305 -18.37 -9.57 -16.11
CA LYS A 305 -17.11 -9.41 -15.39
C LYS A 305 -17.33 -9.57 -13.89
N LYS A 306 -16.38 -10.21 -13.20
CA LYS A 306 -16.32 -10.26 -11.73
C LYS A 306 -16.49 -8.85 -11.13
N GLY A 307 -17.51 -8.66 -10.31
CA GLY A 307 -17.83 -7.37 -9.66
C GLY A 307 -18.81 -6.46 -10.42
N THR A 308 -19.38 -6.91 -11.54
CA THR A 308 -20.56 -6.31 -12.18
C THR A 308 -21.76 -7.25 -12.01
N ALA A 309 -23.00 -6.75 -12.12
CA ALA A 309 -24.18 -7.61 -12.09
C ALA A 309 -24.06 -8.67 -13.20
N ALA A 310 -23.77 -9.91 -12.80
CA ALA A 310 -23.49 -11.04 -13.69
C ALA A 310 -24.70 -11.40 -14.56
N TYR A 311 -25.89 -11.09 -14.04
CA TYR A 311 -27.16 -11.38 -14.66
C TYR A 311 -27.97 -10.11 -14.74
N ARG A 312 -28.28 -9.69 -15.95
CA ARG A 312 -29.20 -8.58 -16.20
C ARG A 312 -30.08 -8.87 -17.41
N LEU A 313 -31.24 -8.24 -17.42
CA LEU A 313 -32.10 -8.17 -18.58
C LEU A 313 -31.90 -6.82 -19.25
N VAL A 314 -31.74 -6.85 -20.56
CA VAL A 314 -31.75 -5.66 -21.41
C VAL A 314 -33.02 -5.70 -22.24
N HIS A 315 -33.80 -4.62 -22.19
CA HIS A 315 -34.98 -4.47 -23.04
C HIS A 315 -34.55 -4.05 -24.44
N LEU A 316 -34.86 -4.88 -25.42
CA LEU A 316 -34.60 -4.60 -26.83
C LEU A 316 -35.70 -3.66 -27.34
N CYS A 317 -35.31 -2.54 -27.94
CA CYS A 317 -36.27 -1.66 -28.59
C CYS A 317 -36.90 -2.34 -29.81
N PRO A 318 -38.08 -1.87 -30.28
CA PRO A 318 -38.74 -2.47 -31.45
C PRO A 318 -37.84 -2.55 -32.69
N ALA A 319 -37.01 -1.52 -32.94
CA ALA A 319 -36.05 -1.54 -34.03
C ALA A 319 -35.02 -2.67 -33.90
N ALA A 320 -34.48 -2.90 -32.71
CA ALA A 320 -33.54 -4.00 -32.47
C ALA A 320 -34.19 -5.37 -32.72
N VAL A 321 -35.45 -5.56 -32.31
CA VAL A 321 -36.20 -6.79 -32.57
C VAL A 321 -36.42 -7.02 -34.06
N GLU A 322 -36.76 -5.97 -34.81
CA GLU A 322 -36.94 -6.04 -36.27
C GLU A 322 -35.64 -6.44 -36.97
N TRP A 323 -34.53 -5.83 -36.60
CA TRP A 323 -33.20 -6.17 -37.12
C TRP A 323 -32.78 -7.61 -36.79
N LEU A 324 -32.93 -8.03 -35.54
CA LEU A 324 -32.52 -9.38 -35.09
C LEU A 324 -33.38 -10.48 -35.71
N THR A 325 -34.66 -10.19 -35.98
CA THR A 325 -35.55 -11.12 -36.70
C THR A 325 -35.07 -11.40 -38.11
N ALA A 326 -34.43 -10.41 -38.76
CA ALA A 326 -33.90 -10.52 -40.12
C ALA A 326 -32.47 -11.09 -40.18
N CYS A 327 -31.82 -11.34 -39.04
CA CYS A 327 -30.44 -11.81 -39.02
C CYS A 327 -30.34 -13.31 -39.30
N GLU A 328 -29.30 -13.69 -40.04
CA GLU A 328 -28.88 -15.08 -40.15
C GLU A 328 -28.31 -15.57 -38.81
N ARG A 329 -28.60 -16.82 -38.47
CA ARG A 329 -28.08 -17.45 -37.26
C ARG A 329 -26.84 -18.25 -37.63
N GLN A 330 -25.79 -18.09 -36.85
CA GLN A 330 -24.59 -18.91 -36.95
C GLN A 330 -24.94 -20.39 -36.71
N GLU A 331 -24.08 -21.29 -37.20
CA GLU A 331 -24.21 -22.70 -36.87
C GLU A 331 -24.04 -22.93 -35.36
N LYS A 332 -24.64 -24.01 -34.87
CA LYS A 332 -24.50 -24.41 -33.47
C LYS A 332 -23.04 -24.79 -33.20
N ASP A 333 -22.46 -24.18 -32.17
CA ASP A 333 -21.17 -24.62 -31.64
C ASP A 333 -21.40 -25.90 -30.83
N GLU A 334 -21.11 -27.06 -31.42
CA GLU A 334 -21.34 -28.36 -30.78
C GLU A 334 -20.50 -28.55 -29.51
N ALA A 335 -19.32 -27.95 -29.42
CA ALA A 335 -18.47 -28.05 -28.24
C ALA A 335 -19.06 -27.27 -27.05
N ARG A 336 -19.72 -26.13 -27.33
CA ARG A 336 -20.36 -25.29 -26.32
C ARG A 336 -21.83 -25.60 -26.11
N GLY A 337 -22.47 -26.30 -27.05
CA GLY A 337 -23.89 -26.63 -27.03
C GLY A 337 -24.83 -25.43 -27.23
N ILE A 338 -24.36 -24.36 -27.87
CA ILE A 338 -25.11 -23.10 -28.04
C ILE A 338 -25.05 -22.61 -29.48
N THR A 339 -26.00 -21.76 -29.89
CA THR A 339 -25.90 -21.00 -31.14
C THR A 339 -25.31 -19.61 -30.87
N PRO A 340 -24.03 -19.35 -31.18
CA PRO A 340 -23.41 -18.06 -30.88
C PRO A 340 -24.02 -16.92 -31.73
N VAL A 341 -24.15 -15.73 -31.13
CA VAL A 341 -24.54 -14.52 -31.88
C VAL A 341 -23.35 -13.96 -32.66
N SER A 342 -22.14 -14.16 -32.14
CA SER A 342 -20.90 -13.59 -32.67
C SER A 342 -19.77 -14.61 -32.53
N PRO A 343 -18.85 -14.73 -33.49
CA PRO A 343 -17.54 -15.29 -33.21
C PRO A 343 -16.80 -14.39 -32.19
N ALA A 344 -15.73 -14.92 -31.58
CA ALA A 344 -14.95 -14.24 -30.52
C ALA A 344 -14.21 -12.95 -30.96
N TRP A 345 -14.45 -12.50 -32.19
CA TRP A 345 -13.85 -11.33 -32.85
C TRP A 345 -14.88 -10.55 -33.68
N GLY A 346 -16.19 -10.85 -33.60
CA GLY A 346 -17.20 -10.23 -34.46
C GLY A 346 -17.26 -8.70 -34.31
N MET A 347 -17.18 -8.18 -33.08
CA MET A 347 -17.16 -6.73 -32.85
C MET A 347 -15.90 -6.07 -33.44
N ASP A 348 -14.78 -6.77 -33.46
CA ASP A 348 -13.55 -6.27 -34.09
C ASP A 348 -13.73 -6.07 -35.58
N ARG A 349 -14.44 -7.01 -36.24
CA ARG A 349 -14.72 -6.91 -37.68
C ARG A 349 -15.69 -5.80 -37.99
N VAL A 350 -16.78 -5.66 -37.23
CA VAL A 350 -17.72 -4.53 -37.40
C VAL A 350 -16.99 -3.18 -37.29
N ARG A 351 -16.06 -3.04 -36.33
CA ARG A 351 -15.23 -1.83 -36.21
C ARG A 351 -14.28 -1.65 -37.40
N THR A 352 -13.71 -2.74 -37.92
CA THR A 352 -12.86 -2.71 -39.11
C THR A 352 -13.66 -2.28 -40.34
N PHE A 353 -14.83 -2.85 -40.59
CA PHE A 353 -15.69 -2.46 -41.71
C PHE A 353 -16.07 -0.97 -41.65
N ALA A 354 -16.43 -0.47 -40.47
CA ALA A 354 -16.71 0.95 -40.28
C ALA A 354 -15.49 1.83 -40.63
N ARG A 355 -14.29 1.44 -40.21
CA ARG A 355 -13.05 2.18 -40.53
C ARG A 355 -12.69 2.12 -42.01
N GLU A 356 -12.83 0.96 -42.64
CA GLU A 356 -12.58 0.77 -44.09
C GLU A 356 -13.56 1.61 -44.91
N ALA A 357 -14.82 1.71 -44.47
CA ALA A 357 -15.82 2.60 -45.03
C ALA A 357 -15.67 4.08 -44.62
N LYS A 358 -14.58 4.44 -43.91
CA LYS A 358 -14.26 5.79 -43.43
C LYS A 358 -15.35 6.41 -42.54
N LEU A 359 -16.09 5.56 -41.82
CA LEU A 359 -17.06 5.97 -40.81
C LEU A 359 -16.34 6.23 -39.48
N SER A 360 -16.69 7.33 -38.80
CA SER A 360 -16.14 7.64 -37.49
C SER A 360 -16.58 6.61 -36.46
N CYS A 361 -15.68 5.69 -36.11
CA CYS A 361 -15.95 4.62 -35.15
C CYS A 361 -14.93 4.69 -34.00
N PRO A 362 -15.19 5.51 -32.97
CA PRO A 362 -14.33 5.59 -31.80
C PRO A 362 -14.20 4.26 -31.05
N GLU A 363 -13.12 4.12 -30.29
CA GLU A 363 -12.97 2.95 -29.42
C GLU A 363 -14.10 2.91 -28.39
N ASN A 364 -14.78 1.75 -28.29
CA ASN A 364 -15.97 1.56 -27.46
C ASN A 364 -17.19 2.42 -27.85
N GLY A 365 -17.15 3.02 -29.05
CA GLY A 365 -18.18 3.92 -29.56
C GLY A 365 -19.60 3.37 -29.49
N PHE A 366 -19.86 2.12 -29.89
CA PHE A 366 -21.21 1.53 -29.86
C PHE A 366 -21.84 1.53 -28.47
N ARG A 367 -21.06 1.08 -27.47
CA ARG A 367 -21.51 1.06 -26.08
C ARG A 367 -21.65 2.47 -25.52
N HIS A 368 -20.73 3.37 -25.85
CA HIS A 368 -20.79 4.78 -25.43
C HIS A 368 -22.03 5.47 -26.01
N SER A 369 -22.33 5.22 -27.29
CA SER A 369 -23.53 5.69 -27.97
C SER A 369 -24.79 5.16 -27.29
N PHE A 370 -24.91 3.83 -27.08
CA PHE A 370 -26.05 3.25 -26.38
C PHE A 370 -26.32 3.97 -25.05
N VAL A 371 -25.29 4.08 -24.19
CA VAL A 371 -25.44 4.70 -22.87
C VAL A 371 -25.82 6.18 -22.99
N SER A 372 -25.18 6.93 -23.88
CA SER A 372 -25.44 8.36 -24.07
C SER A 372 -26.86 8.61 -24.59
N TYR A 373 -27.26 7.94 -25.67
CA TYR A 373 -28.61 8.10 -26.25
C TYR A 373 -29.71 7.55 -25.36
N ARG A 374 -29.48 6.44 -24.63
CA ARG A 374 -30.46 5.91 -23.67
C ARG A 374 -30.67 6.88 -22.52
N CYS A 375 -29.59 7.45 -21.97
CA CYS A 375 -29.68 8.48 -20.93
C CYS A 375 -30.42 9.74 -21.43
N ALA A 376 -30.18 10.16 -22.68
CA ALA A 376 -30.87 11.30 -23.28
C ALA A 376 -32.37 11.01 -23.48
N ALA A 377 -32.71 9.83 -24.02
CA ALA A 377 -34.09 9.47 -24.33
C ALA A 377 -34.96 9.33 -23.06
N THR A 378 -34.44 8.66 -22.02
CA THR A 378 -35.22 8.33 -20.81
C THR A 378 -35.04 9.34 -19.69
N GLY A 379 -33.91 10.06 -19.66
CA GLY A 379 -33.48 10.83 -18.48
C GLY A 379 -33.07 9.96 -17.29
N ASN A 380 -33.14 8.62 -17.40
CA ASN A 380 -32.93 7.68 -16.31
C ASN A 380 -31.55 7.01 -16.40
N VAL A 381 -30.57 7.62 -15.75
CA VAL A 381 -29.20 7.12 -15.71
C VAL A 381 -29.09 5.80 -14.93
N ALA A 382 -29.91 5.60 -13.89
CA ALA A 382 -29.84 4.40 -13.06
C ALA A 382 -30.27 3.14 -13.83
N GLU A 383 -31.39 3.24 -14.54
CA GLU A 383 -31.88 2.18 -15.43
C GLU A 383 -30.90 1.91 -16.57
N THR A 384 -30.41 2.96 -17.22
CA THR A 384 -29.38 2.82 -18.28
C THR A 384 -28.11 2.14 -17.75
N ALA A 385 -27.68 2.48 -16.54
CA ALA A 385 -26.54 1.85 -15.90
C ALA A 385 -26.80 0.36 -15.63
N GLN A 386 -28.00 0.01 -15.17
CA GLN A 386 -28.40 -1.39 -14.98
C GLN A 386 -28.41 -2.17 -16.30
N GLU A 387 -29.02 -1.64 -17.36
CA GLU A 387 -29.05 -2.25 -18.70
C GLU A 387 -27.65 -2.40 -19.31
N ALA A 388 -26.78 -1.40 -19.16
CA ALA A 388 -25.40 -1.48 -19.60
C ALA A 388 -24.53 -2.36 -18.67
N GLY A 389 -24.98 -2.70 -17.47
CA GLY A 389 -24.20 -3.41 -16.46
C GLY A 389 -23.06 -2.56 -15.86
N ASN A 390 -23.25 -1.24 -15.75
CA ASN A 390 -22.34 -0.28 -15.12
C ASN A 390 -22.94 0.22 -13.78
N SER A 391 -22.15 0.94 -12.97
CA SER A 391 -22.72 1.78 -11.90
C SER A 391 -23.08 3.16 -12.44
N ALA A 392 -24.05 3.84 -11.83
CA ALA A 392 -24.43 5.21 -12.23
C ALA A 392 -23.22 6.18 -12.17
N ALA A 393 -22.36 6.04 -11.14
CA ALA A 393 -21.13 6.82 -11.03
C ALA A 393 -20.17 6.59 -12.21
N VAL A 394 -20.03 5.34 -12.67
CA VAL A 394 -19.23 5.01 -13.86
C VAL A 394 -19.85 5.62 -15.12
N VAL A 395 -21.19 5.60 -15.25
CA VAL A 395 -21.86 6.24 -16.40
C VAL A 395 -21.59 7.74 -16.45
N HIS A 396 -21.74 8.44 -15.32
CA HIS A 396 -21.45 9.88 -15.23
C HIS A 396 -19.99 10.22 -15.53
N LYS A 397 -19.04 9.36 -15.12
CA LYS A 397 -17.61 9.61 -15.28
C LYS A 397 -17.07 9.26 -16.67
N HIS A 398 -17.61 8.20 -17.30
CA HIS A 398 -16.95 7.55 -18.44
C HIS A 398 -17.85 7.28 -19.64
N TYR A 399 -19.18 7.49 -19.57
CA TYR A 399 -20.09 7.02 -20.63
C TYR A 399 -21.19 8.00 -21.05
N ARG A 400 -21.24 9.22 -20.49
CA ARG A 400 -22.29 10.20 -20.84
C ARG A 400 -21.70 11.38 -21.61
N GLU A 401 -21.85 11.35 -22.93
CA GLU A 401 -21.85 12.59 -23.72
C GLU A 401 -23.20 13.28 -23.60
N LEU A 402 -23.21 14.60 -23.77
CA LEU A 402 -24.43 15.40 -23.78
C LEU A 402 -25.00 15.42 -25.21
N VAL A 403 -25.95 14.51 -25.46
CA VAL A 403 -26.72 14.46 -26.72
C VAL A 403 -28.13 14.99 -26.51
N ALA A 404 -28.75 15.48 -27.58
CA ALA A 404 -30.11 15.98 -27.55
C ALA A 404 -31.10 14.82 -27.29
N LYS A 405 -32.24 15.14 -26.66
CA LYS A 405 -33.27 14.13 -26.33
C LYS A 405 -33.87 13.55 -27.62
N GLU A 406 -33.98 14.38 -28.64
CA GLU A 406 -34.49 14.07 -29.97
C GLU A 406 -33.60 13.04 -30.67
N ASP A 407 -32.28 13.18 -30.58
CA ASP A 407 -31.33 12.20 -31.11
C ASP A 407 -31.41 10.88 -30.35
N GLY A 408 -31.60 10.94 -29.02
CA GLY A 408 -31.85 9.76 -28.20
C GLY A 408 -33.08 9.00 -28.64
N ALA A 409 -34.19 9.70 -28.89
CA ALA A 409 -35.41 9.09 -29.41
C ALA A 409 -35.18 8.49 -30.82
N THR A 410 -34.48 9.22 -31.69
CA THR A 410 -34.19 8.78 -33.07
C THR A 410 -33.33 7.52 -33.10
N TRP A 411 -32.32 7.43 -32.23
CA TRP A 411 -31.42 6.27 -32.15
C TRP A 411 -32.20 4.95 -32.02
N PHE A 412 -33.15 4.87 -31.08
CA PHE A 412 -33.88 3.62 -30.78
C PHE A 412 -35.03 3.30 -31.75
N VAL A 413 -35.26 4.14 -32.77
CA VAL A 413 -36.24 3.91 -33.85
C VAL A 413 -35.59 3.75 -35.23
N LEU A 414 -34.27 3.51 -35.28
CA LEU A 414 -33.54 3.16 -36.50
C LEU A 414 -33.91 1.74 -36.99
N THR A 415 -35.12 1.55 -37.49
CA THR A 415 -35.56 0.30 -38.14
C THR A 415 -34.87 0.09 -39.49
N PRO A 416 -34.88 -1.13 -40.08
CA PRO A 416 -34.44 -1.36 -41.46
C PRO A 416 -34.99 -0.35 -42.46
N ALA A 417 -36.29 -0.04 -42.39
CA ALA A 417 -36.93 0.93 -43.27
C ALA A 417 -36.45 2.37 -43.01
N ALA A 418 -36.21 2.74 -41.74
CA ALA A 418 -35.68 4.07 -41.40
C ALA A 418 -34.24 4.24 -41.88
N VAL A 419 -33.40 3.22 -41.71
CA VAL A 419 -32.01 3.20 -42.18
C VAL A 419 -31.93 3.29 -43.70
N ALA A 420 -32.75 2.53 -44.43
CA ALA A 420 -32.80 2.61 -45.90
C ALA A 420 -33.13 4.04 -46.39
N LYS A 421 -34.10 4.73 -45.74
CA LYS A 421 -34.43 6.12 -46.06
C LYS A 421 -33.26 7.09 -45.82
N ILE A 422 -32.49 6.88 -44.75
CA ILE A 422 -31.30 7.70 -44.44
C ILE A 422 -30.21 7.44 -45.49
N ALA A 423 -29.98 6.19 -45.89
CA ALA A 423 -29.02 5.82 -46.92
C ALA A 423 -29.40 6.43 -48.29
N ASP A 424 -30.68 6.36 -48.68
CA ASP A 424 -31.18 6.96 -49.91
C ASP A 424 -31.04 8.48 -49.93
N ALA A 425 -31.26 9.14 -48.78
CA ALA A 425 -31.07 10.58 -48.64
C ALA A 425 -29.59 10.97 -48.77
N ALA A 426 -28.67 10.20 -48.17
CA ALA A 426 -27.23 10.44 -48.26
C ALA A 426 -26.69 10.22 -49.69
N GLY A 427 -27.18 9.21 -50.41
CA GLY A 427 -26.81 8.96 -51.81
C GLY A 427 -27.25 10.07 -52.77
N LYS A 428 -28.34 10.78 -52.47
CA LYS A 428 -28.82 11.93 -53.26
C LYS A 428 -28.02 13.20 -53.06
N VAL A 429 -27.34 13.38 -51.93
CA VAL A 429 -26.50 14.56 -51.66
C VAL A 429 -25.17 14.50 -52.44
N VAL A 430 -24.69 13.31 -52.81
CA VAL A 430 -23.45 13.12 -53.57
C VAL A 430 -23.65 13.27 -55.09
N ALA A 431 -24.90 13.20 -55.57
CA ALA A 431 -25.23 13.25 -57.01
C ALA A 431 -25.34 14.68 -57.60
N TYR A 432 -25.05 15.72 -56.81
CA TYR A 432 -24.91 17.10 -57.27
C TYR A 432 -23.48 17.59 -57.00
N ALA A 433 -22.52 17.08 -57.78
CA ALA A 433 -21.19 17.67 -57.93
C ALA A 433 -20.71 17.46 -59.37
#